data_AF-A0AAU1R2W4-F1
#
_entry.id   AF-A0AAU1R2W4-F1
#
_cell.length_a   1.000
_cell.length_b   1.000
_cell.length_c   1.000
_cell.angle_alpha   90.00
_cell.angle_beta   90.00
_cell.angle_gamma   90.00
#
_symmetry.space_group_name_H-M   'P 1'
#
loop_
_entity.id
_entity.type
_entity.pdbx_description
1 polymer ?
#
loop_
_entity_poly.entity_id
_entity_poly.type
_entity_poly.pdbx_seq_one_letter_code
_entity_poly.pdbx_strand_id
1 'polypeptide(L)'
;MSASRHVRGRALGYGQAPPPLRGGRLTGIGSQVIKTQYELARPTSTLDDTDGQNVVRHEPTWREEPESDDEYDNGTDHKTLYALFGLAIYKANVLEHSLVNALALTKLVTAREQGEQLTRDPWAQGFKDMMGRLIKRVEAHTSAYPEVGNDLTRSLKRRNDLVHNFWRERIQETITDASRAKLCADLKADCRLFTQTDERFSEWVLNPIMAKVGVTPEDVEAQYLKERREVMARYETEAFTAEENPT
;
A
#
# COMPACT_ATOMS: atom_id res chain seq x y z
N MET A 1 12.88 -52.51 62.97
CA MET A 1 13.39 -51.14 62.72
C MET A 1 13.61 -51.05 61.22
N SER A 2 12.89 -50.24 60.43
CA SER A 2 12.72 -48.77 60.48
C SER A 2 14.05 -48.04 60.18
N ALA A 3 14.15 -47.08 59.25
CA ALA A 3 13.08 -46.32 58.58
C ALA A 3 13.36 -46.04 57.08
N SER A 4 12.29 -45.86 56.30
CA SER A 4 12.36 -45.23 54.96
C SER A 4 12.84 -43.78 55.06
N ARG A 5 13.64 -43.31 54.09
CA ARG A 5 13.88 -41.86 53.91
C ARG A 5 13.12 -41.33 52.70
N HIS A 6 12.05 -40.59 52.97
CA HIS A 6 11.53 -39.59 52.04
C HIS A 6 12.65 -38.64 51.60
N VAL A 7 12.75 -38.38 50.29
CA VAL A 7 13.24 -37.10 49.78
C VAL A 7 12.01 -36.31 49.35
N ARG A 8 11.92 -35.05 49.79
CA ARG A 8 10.69 -34.25 49.68
C ARG A 8 10.61 -33.56 48.33
N GLY A 9 9.47 -33.66 47.65
CA GLY A 9 9.10 -32.67 46.64
C GLY A 9 9.03 -31.28 47.28
N ARG A 10 9.43 -30.24 46.55
CA ARG A 10 9.28 -28.83 46.96
C ARG A 10 8.30 -28.16 46.03
N ALA A 11 7.32 -27.46 46.60
CA ALA A 11 6.15 -26.99 45.87
C ALA A 11 6.44 -25.79 44.95
N LEU A 12 5.52 -25.59 44.00
CA LEU A 12 5.45 -24.43 43.12
C LEU A 12 5.37 -23.13 43.94
N GLY A 13 6.32 -22.22 43.73
CA GLY A 13 6.25 -20.85 44.24
C GLY A 13 5.62 -19.92 43.21
N TYR A 14 4.35 -19.59 43.37
CA TYR A 14 3.75 -18.43 42.68
C TYR A 14 4.31 -17.13 43.27
N GLY A 15 4.67 -16.16 42.42
CA GLY A 15 4.82 -14.77 42.87
C GLY A 15 6.03 -13.99 42.36
N GLN A 16 6.05 -13.64 41.07
CA GLN A 16 6.20 -12.25 40.62
C GLN A 16 5.99 -12.16 39.10
N ALA A 17 5.17 -11.21 38.64
CA ALA A 17 5.09 -10.86 37.23
C ALA A 17 6.20 -9.85 36.89
N PRO A 18 6.81 -9.90 35.69
CA PRO A 18 7.75 -8.88 35.25
C PRO A 18 7.04 -7.52 35.12
N PRO A 19 7.72 -6.40 35.42
CA PRO A 19 7.11 -5.07 35.36
C PRO A 19 6.82 -4.65 33.90
N PRO A 20 5.74 -3.89 33.64
CA PRO A 20 5.43 -3.41 32.30
C PRO A 20 6.49 -2.40 31.82
N LEU A 21 7.09 -2.65 30.66
CA LEU A 21 8.06 -1.76 30.05
C LEU A 21 7.39 -0.48 29.55
N ARG A 22 7.95 0.68 29.92
CA ARG A 22 7.43 2.00 29.55
C ARG A 22 7.69 2.32 28.08
N GLY A 23 6.65 2.70 27.37
CA GLY A 23 6.71 3.85 26.44
C GLY A 23 7.61 3.72 25.20
N GLY A 24 7.71 2.54 24.59
CA GLY A 24 8.23 2.42 23.22
C GLY A 24 7.29 3.10 22.23
N ARG A 25 7.73 4.19 21.58
CA ARG A 25 6.88 4.95 20.63
C ARG A 25 6.82 4.24 19.28
N LEU A 26 5.74 3.50 19.04
CA LEU A 26 5.33 3.03 17.71
C LEU A 26 4.76 4.23 16.91
N THR A 27 5.66 4.96 16.27
CA THR A 27 5.36 6.11 15.40
C THR A 27 5.96 5.85 14.01
N GLY A 28 5.14 5.47 13.03
CA GLY A 28 5.63 5.32 11.65
C GLY A 28 4.91 4.36 10.71
N ILE A 29 3.67 3.91 10.99
CA ILE A 29 2.99 2.90 10.14
C ILE A 29 1.83 3.51 9.33
N GLY A 30 1.02 4.38 9.93
CA GLY A 30 -0.32 4.72 9.40
C GLY A 30 -0.47 5.99 8.55
N SER A 31 0.61 6.61 8.06
CA SER A 31 0.55 7.99 7.54
C SER A 31 0.19 8.16 6.04
N GLN A 32 -0.13 7.10 5.30
CA GLN A 32 -0.11 7.12 3.81
C GLN A 32 -1.41 6.64 3.12
N VAL A 33 -2.57 6.80 3.77
CA VAL A 33 -3.87 6.32 3.26
C VAL A 33 -4.85 7.48 2.97
N ILE A 34 -4.93 7.89 1.71
CA ILE A 34 -6.08 8.50 0.99
C ILE A 34 -6.58 9.92 1.41
N LYS A 35 -6.66 10.83 0.42
CA LYS A 35 -7.52 12.04 0.31
C LYS A 35 -7.71 12.39 -1.19
N THR A 36 -8.78 12.96 -1.76
CA THR A 36 -10.24 13.11 -1.43
C THR A 36 -11.00 13.41 -2.77
N GLN A 37 -12.35 13.54 -2.79
CA GLN A 37 -13.21 13.86 -3.97
C GLN A 37 -14.40 14.76 -3.54
N TYR A 38 -15.24 15.42 -4.38
CA TYR A 38 -15.38 15.51 -5.85
C TYR A 38 -15.27 17.01 -6.34
N GLU A 39 -16.16 17.80 -6.99
CA GLU A 39 -17.53 17.75 -7.58
C GLU A 39 -17.74 18.77 -8.73
N LEU A 40 -18.69 18.44 -9.65
CA LEU A 40 -19.61 19.25 -10.50
C LEU A 40 -19.22 20.63 -11.15
N ALA A 41 -19.66 21.04 -12.37
CA ALA A 41 -20.28 20.36 -13.54
C ALA A 41 -20.58 21.30 -14.77
N ARG A 42 -20.22 20.87 -16.02
CA ARG A 42 -20.88 21.15 -17.35
C ARG A 42 -20.83 22.58 -17.98
N PRO A 43 -21.09 22.78 -19.31
CA PRO A 43 -20.77 21.94 -20.51
C PRO A 43 -20.40 22.66 -21.87
N THR A 44 -19.87 21.89 -22.83
CA THR A 44 -20.03 21.94 -24.33
C THR A 44 -19.59 23.12 -25.25
N SER A 45 -18.65 22.83 -26.17
CA SER A 45 -18.68 23.10 -27.65
C SER A 45 -17.40 22.49 -28.31
N THR A 46 -17.39 21.46 -29.18
CA THR A 46 -17.78 21.32 -30.62
C THR A 46 -16.88 21.99 -31.67
N LEU A 47 -16.61 21.27 -32.78
CA LEU A 47 -15.87 21.63 -34.03
C LEU A 47 -14.33 21.55 -33.96
N ASP A 48 -13.59 21.14 -35.01
CA ASP A 48 -13.93 20.38 -36.24
C ASP A 48 -12.66 19.64 -36.76
N ASP A 49 -12.81 18.65 -37.64
CA ASP A 49 -11.69 17.93 -38.25
C ASP A 49 -10.96 18.77 -39.32
N THR A 50 -9.63 18.66 -39.41
CA THR A 50 -8.92 18.87 -40.69
C THR A 50 -7.62 18.05 -40.74
N ASP A 51 -7.57 17.06 -41.63
CA ASP A 51 -6.42 16.17 -41.78
C ASP A 51 -5.21 16.87 -42.42
N GLY A 52 -4.05 16.69 -41.80
CA GLY A 52 -2.79 17.29 -42.24
C GLY A 52 -1.65 16.89 -41.31
N GLN A 53 -0.64 16.18 -41.84
CA GLN A 53 0.55 15.78 -41.11
C GLN A 53 1.52 16.95 -40.86
N ASN A 54 1.06 17.91 -40.06
CA ASN A 54 1.92 18.92 -39.47
C ASN A 54 2.92 18.25 -38.53
N VAL A 55 4.22 18.38 -38.82
CA VAL A 55 5.27 18.14 -37.82
C VAL A 55 5.23 19.31 -36.85
N VAL A 56 4.32 19.24 -35.88
CA VAL A 56 4.18 20.23 -34.81
C VAL A 56 5.48 20.24 -34.01
N ARG A 57 6.33 21.23 -34.29
CA ARG A 57 7.34 21.67 -33.34
C ARG A 57 6.60 22.31 -32.18
N HIS A 58 6.40 21.55 -31.11
CA HIS A 58 5.99 22.12 -29.84
C HIS A 58 7.08 23.11 -29.42
N GLU A 59 6.74 24.40 -29.44
CA GLU A 59 7.53 25.36 -28.67
C GLU A 59 7.36 25.03 -27.17
N PRO A 60 8.38 25.31 -26.35
CA PRO A 60 8.40 24.88 -24.96
C PRO A 60 7.50 25.77 -24.10
N THR A 61 6.31 25.25 -23.75
CA THR A 61 5.28 25.95 -22.98
C THR A 61 5.71 26.39 -21.58
N TRP A 62 6.83 25.87 -21.07
CA TRP A 62 7.47 26.35 -19.83
C TRP A 62 8.10 27.77 -19.94
N ARG A 63 7.74 28.53 -20.97
CA ARG A 63 8.02 29.97 -21.15
C ARG A 63 6.77 30.84 -21.14
N GLU A 64 5.59 30.23 -21.23
CA GLU A 64 4.30 30.91 -21.12
C GLU A 64 3.89 30.97 -19.65
N GLU A 65 3.04 31.94 -19.28
CA GLU A 65 2.40 31.92 -17.97
C GLU A 65 1.41 30.74 -17.93
N PRO A 66 1.26 30.03 -16.80
CA PRO A 66 0.44 28.82 -16.77
C PRO A 66 -1.01 29.14 -17.14
N GLU A 67 -1.52 28.39 -18.13
CA GLU A 67 -2.94 28.37 -18.49
C GLU A 67 -3.79 28.00 -17.27
N SER A 68 -5.02 28.53 -17.20
CA SER A 68 -5.82 28.48 -15.97
C SER A 68 -6.24 27.05 -15.62
N ASP A 69 -6.25 26.71 -14.32
CA ASP A 69 -6.48 25.34 -13.81
C ASP A 69 -7.76 24.68 -14.35
N ASP A 70 -8.74 25.49 -14.76
CA ASP A 70 -9.97 25.13 -15.44
C ASP A 70 -9.81 24.37 -16.78
N GLU A 71 -8.69 24.49 -17.49
CA GLU A 71 -8.45 23.67 -18.71
C GLU A 71 -8.40 22.16 -18.39
N TYR A 72 -7.97 21.79 -17.18
CA TYR A 72 -7.93 20.40 -16.74
C TYR A 72 -9.30 19.83 -16.34
N ASP A 73 -10.43 20.48 -16.65
CA ASP A 73 -11.77 19.86 -16.56
C ASP A 73 -12.20 19.13 -17.85
N ASN A 74 -11.40 18.14 -18.27
CA ASN A 74 -11.65 17.24 -19.40
C ASN A 74 -12.86 16.29 -19.19
N GLY A 75 -13.82 16.65 -18.33
CA GLY A 75 -14.94 15.83 -17.89
C GLY A 75 -14.58 14.76 -16.85
N THR A 76 -15.59 14.29 -16.12
CA THR A 76 -15.45 13.34 -15.00
C THR A 76 -14.72 12.05 -15.36
N ASP A 77 -14.80 11.59 -16.62
CA ASP A 77 -14.34 10.26 -17.02
C ASP A 77 -12.81 10.18 -17.27
N HIS A 78 -12.18 11.24 -17.81
CA HIS A 78 -10.71 11.32 -17.86
C HIS A 78 -10.12 11.38 -16.45
N LYS A 79 -10.69 12.22 -15.58
CA LYS A 79 -10.34 12.29 -14.14
C LYS A 79 -10.52 10.92 -13.46
N THR A 80 -11.58 10.19 -13.80
CA THR A 80 -11.84 8.81 -13.31
C THR A 80 -10.79 7.82 -13.82
N LEU A 81 -10.40 7.90 -15.10
CA LEU A 81 -9.37 7.04 -15.68
C LEU A 81 -8.01 7.23 -14.97
N TYR A 82 -7.56 8.47 -14.78
CA TYR A 82 -6.32 8.76 -14.08
C TYR A 82 -6.37 8.36 -12.60
N ALA A 83 -7.50 8.59 -11.92
CA ALA A 83 -7.70 8.15 -10.54
C ALA A 83 -7.68 6.61 -10.40
N LEU A 84 -8.25 5.87 -11.36
CA LEU A 84 -8.19 4.40 -11.38
C LEU A 84 -6.80 3.86 -11.69
N PHE A 85 -6.02 4.54 -12.53
CA PHE A 85 -4.62 4.19 -12.76
C PHE A 85 -3.79 4.40 -11.48
N GLY A 86 -3.95 5.57 -10.83
CA GLY A 86 -3.33 5.87 -9.54
C GLY A 86 -3.71 4.87 -8.45
N LEU A 87 -4.99 4.49 -8.37
CA LEU A 87 -5.49 3.48 -7.43
C LEU A 87 -4.91 2.08 -7.70
N ALA A 88 -4.75 1.69 -8.97
CA ALA A 88 -4.15 0.40 -9.33
C ALA A 88 -2.67 0.35 -8.93
N ILE A 89 -1.91 1.41 -9.20
CA ILE A 89 -0.51 1.55 -8.75
C ILE A 89 -0.41 1.60 -7.22
N TYR A 90 -1.29 2.34 -6.55
CA TYR A 90 -1.36 2.36 -5.08
C TYR A 90 -1.60 0.97 -4.50
N LYS A 91 -2.55 0.19 -5.05
CA LYS A 91 -2.81 -1.18 -4.61
C LYS A 91 -1.66 -2.13 -4.89
N ALA A 92 -0.92 -1.95 -6.00
CA ALA A 92 0.32 -2.68 -6.23
C ALA A 92 1.40 -2.32 -5.19
N ASN A 93 1.52 -1.05 -4.82
CA ASN A 93 2.46 -0.58 -3.81
C ASN A 93 2.12 -1.10 -2.40
N VAL A 94 0.85 -1.22 -2.04
CA VAL A 94 0.42 -1.87 -0.77
C VAL A 94 0.91 -3.32 -0.72
N LEU A 95 0.73 -4.09 -1.80
CA LEU A 95 1.28 -5.44 -1.92
C LEU A 95 2.82 -5.47 -1.80
N GLU A 96 3.54 -4.48 -2.36
CA GLU A 96 4.99 -4.35 -2.13
C GLU A 96 5.32 -4.15 -0.64
N HIS A 97 4.52 -3.38 0.10
CA HIS A 97 4.72 -3.17 1.54
C HIS A 97 4.45 -4.44 2.36
N SER A 98 3.41 -5.23 2.03
CA SER A 98 3.14 -6.52 2.68
C SER A 98 4.29 -7.51 2.49
N LEU A 99 4.88 -7.56 1.29
CA LEU A 99 6.08 -8.34 1.01
C LEU A 99 7.30 -7.86 1.83
N VAL A 100 7.50 -6.53 1.96
CA VAL A 100 8.55 -5.97 2.82
C VAL A 100 8.32 -6.34 4.29
N ASN A 101 7.09 -6.24 4.78
CA ASN A 101 6.72 -6.57 6.16
C ASN A 101 7.03 -8.04 6.47
N ALA A 102 6.64 -8.98 5.62
CA ALA A 102 6.98 -10.40 5.80
C ALA A 102 8.49 -10.62 5.93
N LEU A 103 9.28 -9.96 5.06
CA LEU A 103 10.75 -10.07 5.04
C LEU A 103 11.43 -9.39 6.23
N ALA A 104 10.83 -8.35 6.80
CA ALA A 104 11.34 -7.69 8.00
C ALA A 104 10.99 -8.48 9.28
N LEU A 105 9.76 -8.98 9.36
CA LEU A 105 9.27 -9.78 10.48
C LEU A 105 9.95 -11.16 10.55
N THR A 106 10.22 -11.82 9.43
CA THR A 106 11.04 -13.05 9.41
C THR A 106 12.41 -12.81 10.06
N LYS A 107 13.10 -11.69 9.76
CA LYS A 107 14.39 -11.37 10.41
C LYS A 107 14.25 -11.18 11.92
N LEU A 108 13.16 -10.54 12.37
CA LEU A 108 12.87 -10.34 13.79
C LEU A 108 12.60 -11.68 14.50
N VAL A 109 11.86 -12.59 13.87
CA VAL A 109 11.63 -13.96 14.35
C VAL A 109 12.96 -14.71 14.45
N THR A 110 13.74 -14.79 13.36
CA THR A 110 15.00 -15.53 13.33
C THR A 110 16.03 -15.00 14.32
N ALA A 111 16.19 -13.67 14.43
CA ALA A 111 17.10 -13.07 15.41
C ALA A 111 16.65 -13.40 16.85
N ARG A 112 15.34 -13.35 17.15
CA ARG A 112 14.79 -13.75 18.45
C ARG A 112 14.99 -15.23 18.76
N GLU A 113 14.83 -16.11 17.77
CA GLU A 113 15.06 -17.56 17.88
C GLU A 113 16.55 -17.88 18.11
N GLN A 114 17.47 -17.08 17.57
CA GLN A 114 18.93 -17.23 17.70
C GLN A 114 19.54 -16.49 18.90
N GLY A 115 18.76 -15.62 19.57
CA GLY A 115 19.26 -14.74 20.64
C GLY A 115 20.10 -13.55 20.14
N GLU A 116 20.04 -13.24 18.84
CA GLU A 116 20.77 -12.14 18.22
C GLU A 116 20.04 -10.79 18.37
N GLN A 117 20.80 -9.70 18.44
CA GLN A 117 20.27 -8.34 18.40
C GLN A 117 20.44 -7.74 16.99
N LEU A 118 19.34 -7.33 16.36
CA LEU A 118 19.40 -6.64 15.07
C LEU A 118 20.11 -5.27 15.21
N THR A 119 21.27 -5.14 14.57
CA THR A 119 22.09 -3.91 14.54
C THR A 119 21.67 -2.91 13.45
N ARG A 120 20.66 -3.26 12.64
CA ARG A 120 20.13 -2.47 11.53
C ARG A 120 18.62 -2.65 11.46
N ASP A 121 17.93 -1.63 10.98
CA ASP A 121 16.51 -1.72 10.62
C ASP A 121 16.26 -2.89 9.64
N PRO A 122 15.41 -3.88 9.98
CA PRO A 122 15.11 -5.00 9.09
C PRO A 122 14.30 -4.57 7.85
N TRP A 123 13.56 -3.44 7.89
CA TRP A 123 12.77 -2.91 6.77
C TRP A 123 13.62 -2.20 5.70
N ALA A 124 14.70 -1.50 6.07
CA ALA A 124 15.50 -0.59 5.22
C ALA A 124 16.03 -1.17 3.87
N GLN A 125 16.12 -2.50 3.72
CA GLN A 125 16.46 -3.13 2.45
C GLN A 125 15.22 -3.46 1.60
N GLY A 126 14.09 -3.76 2.23
CA GLY A 126 12.83 -4.04 1.53
C GLY A 126 12.34 -2.83 0.75
N PHE A 127 12.30 -1.64 1.37
CA PHE A 127 11.92 -0.39 0.70
C PHE A 127 12.88 0.09 -0.42
N LYS A 128 13.94 -0.68 -0.73
CA LYS A 128 14.88 -0.43 -1.84
C LYS A 128 14.82 -1.49 -2.93
N ASP A 129 14.04 -2.55 -2.72
CA ASP A 129 13.92 -3.69 -3.62
C ASP A 129 12.57 -3.63 -4.36
N MET A 130 12.59 -3.61 -5.69
CA MET A 130 11.38 -3.68 -6.52
C MET A 130 10.60 -4.98 -6.27
N MET A 131 9.27 -4.97 -6.46
CA MET A 131 8.37 -6.14 -6.29
C MET A 131 8.97 -7.48 -6.75
N GLY A 132 9.55 -7.56 -7.96
CA GLY A 132 10.10 -8.80 -8.50
C GLY A 132 11.32 -9.37 -7.76
N ARG A 133 12.03 -8.55 -6.96
CA ARG A 133 13.06 -9.01 -6.03
C ARG A 133 12.47 -9.35 -4.66
N LEU A 134 11.45 -8.63 -4.21
CA LEU A 134 10.71 -8.96 -2.98
C LEU A 134 10.05 -10.34 -3.08
N ILE A 135 9.40 -10.64 -4.21
CA ILE A 135 8.77 -11.96 -4.49
C ILE A 135 9.80 -13.09 -4.39
N LYS A 136 10.95 -12.97 -5.06
CA LYS A 136 12.06 -13.96 -4.97
C LYS A 136 12.62 -14.11 -3.55
N ARG A 137 12.51 -13.09 -2.71
CA ARG A 137 12.95 -13.16 -1.30
C ARG A 137 11.91 -13.80 -0.38
N VAL A 138 10.61 -13.70 -0.68
CA VAL A 138 9.55 -14.42 0.07
C VAL A 138 9.26 -15.82 -0.45
N GLU A 139 9.86 -16.23 -1.57
CA GLU A 139 9.59 -17.52 -2.25
C GLU A 139 9.66 -18.74 -1.32
N ALA A 140 10.59 -18.73 -0.36
CA ALA A 140 10.69 -19.77 0.67
C ALA A 140 9.43 -19.87 1.57
N HIS A 141 8.78 -18.74 1.87
CA HIS A 141 7.55 -18.66 2.66
C HIS A 141 6.28 -18.98 1.85
N THR A 142 6.29 -18.71 0.53
CA THR A 142 5.18 -19.06 -0.37
C THR A 142 5.29 -20.48 -0.94
N SER A 143 6.36 -21.21 -0.66
CA SER A 143 6.64 -22.54 -1.22
C SER A 143 5.57 -23.60 -0.90
N ALA A 144 4.89 -23.46 0.23
CA ALA A 144 3.75 -24.30 0.63
C ALA A 144 2.40 -23.87 0.02
N TYR A 145 2.36 -22.74 -0.69
CA TYR A 145 1.15 -22.09 -1.21
C TYR A 145 1.34 -21.69 -2.69
N PRO A 146 1.38 -22.66 -3.63
CA PRO A 146 1.62 -22.38 -5.06
C PRO A 146 0.68 -21.35 -5.67
N GLU A 147 -0.58 -21.27 -5.23
CA GLU A 147 -1.54 -20.24 -5.64
C GLU A 147 -1.07 -18.83 -5.25
N VAL A 148 -0.51 -18.62 -4.05
CA VAL A 148 0.06 -17.32 -3.63
C VAL A 148 1.26 -16.96 -4.50
N GLY A 149 2.14 -17.92 -4.81
CA GLY A 149 3.25 -17.71 -5.74
C GLY A 149 2.78 -17.34 -7.17
N ASN A 150 1.71 -17.97 -7.64
CA ASN A 150 1.08 -17.63 -8.91
C ASN A 150 0.43 -16.24 -8.88
N ASP A 151 -0.25 -15.87 -7.81
CA ASP A 151 -0.89 -14.56 -7.64
C ASP A 151 0.13 -13.42 -7.61
N LEU A 152 1.21 -13.58 -6.86
CA LEU A 152 2.35 -12.67 -6.86
C LEU A 152 2.97 -12.53 -8.25
N THR A 153 3.09 -13.63 -9.01
CA THR A 153 3.61 -13.61 -10.38
C THR A 153 2.66 -12.90 -11.35
N ARG A 154 1.34 -13.10 -11.22
CA ARG A 154 0.31 -12.38 -12.01
C ARG A 154 0.31 -10.88 -11.69
N SER A 155 0.36 -10.53 -10.41
CA SER A 155 0.47 -9.15 -9.93
C SER A 155 1.74 -8.47 -10.43
N LEU A 156 2.91 -9.12 -10.33
CA LEU A 156 4.17 -8.59 -10.87
C LEU A 156 4.07 -8.27 -12.37
N LYS A 157 3.45 -9.17 -13.16
CA LYS A 157 3.25 -8.94 -14.59
C LYS A 157 2.36 -7.72 -14.85
N ARG A 158 1.23 -7.58 -14.16
CA ARG A 158 0.33 -6.42 -14.32
C ARG A 158 0.96 -5.11 -13.81
N ARG A 159 1.66 -5.13 -12.67
CA ARG A 159 2.38 -3.97 -12.13
C ARG A 159 3.45 -3.45 -13.10
N ASN A 160 4.23 -4.35 -13.68
CA ASN A 160 5.23 -3.98 -14.68
C ASN A 160 4.59 -3.43 -15.96
N ASP A 161 3.47 -4.01 -16.41
CA ASP A 161 2.72 -3.52 -17.56
C ASP A 161 2.14 -2.11 -17.34
N LEU A 162 1.52 -1.87 -16.18
CA LEU A 162 0.99 -0.56 -15.80
C LEU A 162 2.08 0.52 -15.75
N VAL A 163 3.26 0.20 -15.23
CA VAL A 163 4.36 1.17 -15.07
C VAL A 163 5.18 1.38 -16.35
N HIS A 164 5.29 0.39 -17.23
CA HIS A 164 6.18 0.46 -18.40
C HIS A 164 5.48 0.49 -19.76
N ASN A 165 4.25 0.00 -19.87
CA ASN A 165 3.58 -0.23 -21.16
C ASN A 165 2.27 0.55 -21.30
N PHE A 166 1.45 0.57 -20.25
CA PHE A 166 0.04 1.00 -20.32
C PHE A 166 -0.18 2.32 -21.05
N TRP A 167 0.51 3.40 -20.68
CA TRP A 167 0.34 4.67 -21.38
C TRP A 167 0.87 4.66 -22.82
N ARG A 168 2.03 4.04 -23.09
CA ARG A 168 2.57 3.92 -24.47
C ARG A 168 1.60 3.20 -25.40
N GLU A 169 0.95 2.15 -24.91
CA GLU A 169 0.17 1.21 -25.74
C GLU A 169 -1.33 1.48 -25.72
N ARG A 170 -1.86 2.10 -24.66
CA ARG A 170 -3.29 2.33 -24.46
C ARG A 170 -3.72 3.81 -24.58
N ILE A 171 -2.81 4.78 -24.76
CA ILE A 171 -3.20 6.21 -24.82
C ILE A 171 -4.24 6.52 -25.91
N GLN A 172 -4.22 5.86 -27.05
CA GLN A 172 -5.24 6.08 -28.09
C GLN A 172 -6.63 5.49 -27.73
N GLU A 173 -6.71 4.55 -26.77
CA GLU A 173 -7.99 4.14 -26.18
C GLU A 173 -8.57 5.20 -25.23
N THR A 174 -7.91 6.34 -25.00
CA THR A 174 -8.51 7.46 -24.24
C THR A 174 -9.45 8.36 -25.07
N ILE A 175 -9.38 8.29 -26.40
CA ILE A 175 -10.09 9.23 -27.29
C ILE A 175 -11.62 9.08 -27.19
N THR A 176 -12.15 7.86 -27.14
CA THR A 176 -13.60 7.62 -27.15
C THR A 176 -14.14 7.18 -25.78
N ASP A 177 -15.37 7.57 -25.47
CA ASP A 177 -16.06 7.17 -24.23
C ASP A 177 -16.14 5.64 -24.07
N ALA A 178 -16.40 4.92 -25.16
CA ALA A 178 -16.47 3.46 -25.15
C ALA A 178 -15.12 2.81 -24.84
N SER A 179 -14.02 3.35 -25.37
CA SER A 179 -12.67 2.86 -25.10
C SER A 179 -12.16 3.27 -23.71
N ARG A 180 -12.49 4.48 -23.21
CA ARG A 180 -12.22 4.87 -21.81
C ARG A 180 -12.98 3.99 -20.82
N ALA A 181 -14.26 3.73 -21.06
CA ALA A 181 -15.05 2.86 -20.20
C ALA A 181 -14.43 1.45 -20.07
N LYS A 182 -13.85 0.92 -21.16
CA LYS A 182 -13.06 -0.32 -21.15
C LYS A 182 -11.76 -0.17 -20.35
N LEU A 183 -10.96 0.89 -20.53
CA LEU A 183 -9.76 1.14 -19.73
C LEU A 183 -10.08 1.23 -18.23
N CYS A 184 -11.15 1.93 -17.87
CA CYS A 184 -11.67 2.03 -16.51
C CYS A 184 -12.12 0.66 -15.97
N ALA A 185 -12.59 -0.26 -16.80
CA ALA A 185 -12.92 -1.64 -16.41
C ALA A 185 -11.66 -2.51 -16.22
N ASP A 186 -10.67 -2.40 -17.12
CA ASP A 186 -9.37 -3.06 -17.03
C ASP A 186 -8.66 -2.67 -15.71
N LEU A 187 -8.56 -1.37 -15.42
CA LEU A 187 -7.92 -0.87 -14.20
C LEU A 187 -8.66 -1.27 -12.92
N LYS A 188 -10.00 -1.35 -12.95
CA LYS A 188 -10.79 -1.92 -11.85
C LYS A 188 -10.50 -3.42 -11.66
N ALA A 189 -10.14 -4.16 -12.71
CA ALA A 189 -9.70 -5.55 -12.58
C ALA A 189 -8.30 -5.65 -11.97
N ASP A 190 -7.36 -4.78 -12.34
CA ASP A 190 -6.04 -4.70 -11.70
C ASP A 190 -6.14 -4.35 -10.20
N CYS A 191 -6.98 -3.37 -9.83
CA CYS A 191 -7.25 -3.03 -8.43
C CYS A 191 -7.74 -4.24 -7.62
N ARG A 192 -8.59 -5.10 -8.22
CA ARG A 192 -9.05 -6.35 -7.61
C ARG A 192 -7.93 -7.38 -7.52
N LEU A 193 -7.15 -7.58 -8.59
CA LEU A 193 -6.03 -8.53 -8.60
C LEU A 193 -5.02 -8.23 -7.49
N PHE A 194 -4.58 -6.98 -7.36
CA PHE A 194 -3.63 -6.59 -6.32
C PHE A 194 -4.22 -6.78 -4.92
N THR A 195 -5.45 -6.33 -4.69
CA THR A 195 -6.13 -6.49 -3.39
C THR A 195 -6.30 -7.97 -3.01
N GLN A 196 -6.79 -8.81 -3.94
CA GLN A 196 -6.99 -10.25 -3.71
C GLN A 196 -5.69 -11.06 -3.65
N THR A 197 -4.57 -10.52 -4.14
CA THR A 197 -3.22 -11.09 -3.93
C THR A 197 -2.71 -10.72 -2.54
N ASP A 198 -2.88 -9.46 -2.13
CA ASP A 198 -2.46 -8.93 -0.84
C ASP A 198 -3.23 -9.55 0.33
N GLU A 199 -4.56 -9.71 0.19
CA GLU A 199 -5.42 -10.40 1.16
C GLU A 199 -4.95 -11.85 1.40
N ARG A 200 -4.78 -12.64 0.33
CA ARG A 200 -4.38 -14.06 0.44
C ARG A 200 -2.93 -14.23 0.92
N PHE A 201 -2.01 -13.40 0.45
CA PHE A 201 -0.64 -13.36 0.96
C PHE A 201 -0.63 -12.99 2.45
N SER A 202 -1.47 -12.03 2.86
CA SER A 202 -1.53 -11.61 4.25
C SER A 202 -2.11 -12.69 5.15
N GLU A 203 -3.24 -13.29 4.76
CA GLU A 203 -3.91 -14.36 5.50
C GLU A 203 -2.99 -15.58 5.71
N TRP A 204 -2.30 -16.05 4.67
CA TRP A 204 -1.59 -17.34 4.69
C TRP A 204 -0.09 -17.22 4.98
N VAL A 205 0.52 -16.04 4.79
CA VAL A 205 1.98 -15.85 4.94
C VAL A 205 2.30 -14.77 5.98
N LEU A 206 1.73 -13.57 5.86
CA LEU A 206 2.08 -12.47 6.78
C LEU A 206 1.55 -12.69 8.20
N ASN A 207 0.26 -13.05 8.34
CA ASN A 207 -0.40 -13.22 9.63
C ASN A 207 0.26 -14.34 10.49
N PRO A 208 0.61 -15.52 9.93
CA PRO A 208 1.40 -16.53 10.67
C PRO A 208 2.79 -16.05 11.12
N ILE A 209 3.42 -15.11 10.40
CA ILE A 209 4.70 -14.51 10.80
C ILE A 209 4.47 -13.44 11.90
N MET A 210 3.44 -12.61 11.79
CA MET A 210 3.05 -11.62 12.82
C MET A 210 2.73 -12.29 14.16
N ALA A 211 2.00 -13.42 14.13
CA ALA A 211 1.70 -14.19 15.33
C ALA A 211 2.96 -14.63 16.10
N LYS A 212 4.07 -14.95 15.41
CA LYS A 212 5.34 -15.32 16.05
C LYS A 212 6.05 -14.17 16.79
N VAL A 213 5.85 -12.93 16.35
CA VAL A 213 6.35 -11.75 17.09
C VAL A 213 5.38 -11.29 18.17
N GLY A 214 4.15 -11.83 18.21
CA GLY A 214 3.10 -11.45 19.16
C GLY A 214 2.25 -10.26 18.69
N VAL A 215 2.10 -10.08 17.37
CA VAL A 215 1.21 -9.09 16.75
C VAL A 215 -0.01 -9.81 16.18
N THR A 216 -1.19 -9.35 16.56
CA THR A 216 -2.49 -9.85 16.07
C THR A 216 -3.08 -8.92 14.99
N PRO A 217 -4.02 -9.39 14.16
CA PRO A 217 -4.80 -8.52 13.27
C PRO A 217 -5.50 -7.37 14.02
N GLU A 218 -5.96 -7.63 15.24
CA GLU A 218 -6.60 -6.66 16.13
C GLU A 218 -5.63 -5.55 16.58
N ASP A 219 -4.36 -5.88 16.85
CA ASP A 219 -3.32 -4.87 17.15
C ASP A 219 -3.06 -3.96 15.95
N VAL A 220 -3.06 -4.53 14.73
CA VAL A 220 -2.83 -3.78 13.48
C VAL A 220 -3.99 -2.81 13.21
N GLU A 221 -5.23 -3.27 13.30
CA GLU A 221 -6.41 -2.40 13.14
C GLU A 221 -6.48 -1.35 14.25
N ALA A 222 -6.17 -1.69 15.50
CA ALA A 222 -6.15 -0.73 16.61
C ALA A 222 -5.10 0.38 16.41
N GLN A 223 -3.91 0.04 15.91
CA GLN A 223 -2.87 1.01 15.56
C GLN A 223 -3.26 1.85 14.33
N TYR A 224 -3.84 1.27 13.27
CA TYR A 224 -4.37 2.02 12.13
C TYR A 224 -5.47 3.00 12.54
N LEU A 225 -6.47 2.57 13.34
CA LEU A 225 -7.53 3.44 13.85
C LEU A 225 -7.01 4.53 14.79
N LYS A 226 -5.89 4.31 15.48
CA LYS A 226 -5.19 5.34 16.26
C LYS A 226 -4.48 6.34 15.33
N GLU A 227 -3.61 5.88 14.44
CA GLU A 227 -2.86 6.77 13.53
C GLU A 227 -3.80 7.56 12.60
N ARG A 228 -4.90 6.95 12.13
CA ARG A 228 -5.95 7.67 11.36
C ARG A 228 -6.58 8.78 12.19
N ARG A 229 -6.88 8.58 13.48
CA ARG A 229 -7.41 9.65 14.36
C ARG A 229 -6.37 10.74 14.60
N GLU A 230 -5.10 10.39 14.79
CA GLU A 230 -4.01 11.37 14.97
C GLU A 230 -3.76 12.22 13.72
N VAL A 231 -3.93 11.64 12.52
CA VAL A 231 -3.82 12.34 11.22
C VAL A 231 -5.05 13.23 10.97
N MET A 232 -6.26 12.72 11.22
CA MET A 232 -7.49 13.48 11.03
C MET A 232 -7.56 14.68 11.98
N ALA A 233 -7.29 14.49 13.28
CA ALA A 233 -7.27 15.57 14.26
C ALA A 233 -6.27 16.70 13.91
N ARG A 234 -5.15 16.38 13.25
CA ARG A 234 -4.16 17.36 12.76
C ARG A 234 -4.70 18.19 11.60
N TYR A 235 -5.27 17.55 10.59
CA TYR A 235 -5.60 18.21 9.33
C TYR A 235 -7.08 18.62 9.17
N GLU A 236 -7.97 18.26 10.11
CA GLU A 236 -9.34 18.77 10.14
C GLU A 236 -9.47 20.06 10.96
N THR A 237 -8.64 20.24 11.99
CA THR A 237 -8.66 21.47 12.82
C THR A 237 -8.06 22.68 12.11
N GLU A 238 -7.06 22.47 11.25
CA GLU A 238 -6.47 23.51 10.40
C GLU A 238 -7.41 23.90 9.23
N ALA A 239 -8.29 23.01 8.78
CA ALA A 239 -9.07 23.18 7.55
C ALA A 239 -10.29 24.14 7.66
N PHE A 240 -10.69 24.56 8.86
CA PHE A 240 -11.90 25.37 9.08
C PHE A 240 -11.62 26.76 9.70
N THR A 241 -10.37 27.07 10.05
CA THR A 241 -10.02 28.34 10.73
C THR A 241 -9.64 29.49 9.79
N ALA A 242 -9.82 29.30 8.48
CA ALA A 242 -9.40 30.24 7.44
C ALA A 242 -10.52 31.14 6.86
N GLU A 243 -11.80 30.81 7.05
CA GLU A 243 -12.93 31.51 6.41
C GLU A 243 -13.64 32.56 7.30
N GLU A 244 -13.45 32.52 8.63
CA GLU A 244 -14.06 33.52 9.54
C GLU A 244 -13.22 34.81 9.64
N ASN A 245 -13.19 35.60 8.56
CA ASN A 245 -12.83 37.02 8.63
C ASN A 245 -13.44 37.87 7.49
N PRO A 246 -14.78 38.06 7.47
CA PRO A 246 -15.41 39.03 6.57
C PRO A 246 -15.03 40.47 6.97
N THR A 247 -14.65 41.27 5.97
CA THR A 247 -14.38 42.73 6.09
C THR A 247 -15.51 43.55 5.49
#